data_AF-A0A1F2WMH1-F1
#
_entry.id   AF-A0A1F2WMH1-F1
#
_cell.length_a   1.000
_cell.length_b   1.000
_cell.length_c   1.000
_cell.angle_alpha   90.00
_cell.angle_beta   90.00
_cell.angle_gamma   90.00
#
_symmetry.space_group_name_H-M   'P 1'
#
loop_
_entity.id
_entity.type
_entity.pdbx_description
1 polymer ?
#
loop_
_entity_poly.entity_id
_entity_poly.type
_entity_poly.pdbx_seq_one_letter_code
_entity_poly.pdbx_strand_id
1 'polypeptide(L)'
;MAKTLWDHLPAKQYLAAQDQHLVRYLREQVYPYSPYYHELFDYQKIKPGILHNVKDISCLPFTTKADIAPLAENPDLPRSLILQPTPELHSQTRFGLRAKQRFLQLTRGKAGYGDMMYSEYLPVHLHFTIGRTALPTPISYTQFDLLRMREAGRRLFELLELKRKDMLINAFPFGPHLAYWMTYFAAEGAGVPALHSGGGRILGTSRVLDAIELLQGTVLTATPTYAYHLLRLAVQEGRDLSTLHTVIVGGERLPGGLKERMLELLEKGGADDVAIASTYGFTEGRVAWSECRASALSREKSSGYHLFPDMEIMEVVDPGTGKRMGEGEDGEIVYTSLEWRGSVLLRFRTGDLVKEGIDFSPCPYCGRSVPRLASEITRSSDHKEFELTKLKGTLVDLNAYYPLLSGHKDILEWQLEIRKHNDDPFDLDEIVLHVTPSEGISKKYLEKELSDLLQRETEVAPTKIVFHTLTKLLQRLGLETEGLEKRFVDERPPIPEAKIVVEETEVETTEPEETEETPEREIQTETAGEEESEAKAELEAVEDVENIESEGPVQTELESEDASELPEPGEPRPIDTSDDTKDLE
;
A
#
# COMPACT_ATOMS: atom_id res chain seq x y z
N MET A 1 13.74 -13.23 26.91
CA MET A 1 12.46 -13.42 26.20
C MET A 1 12.32 -14.90 25.89
N ALA A 2 11.16 -15.51 26.14
CA ALA A 2 10.92 -16.87 25.68
C ALA A 2 11.02 -16.86 24.15
N LYS A 3 11.89 -17.68 23.57
CA LYS A 3 11.99 -17.83 22.11
C LYS A 3 10.61 -18.27 21.64
N THR A 4 9.91 -17.43 20.89
CA THR A 4 8.64 -17.82 20.33
C THR A 4 8.87 -18.83 19.21
N LEU A 5 7.86 -19.63 18.91
CA LEU A 5 8.01 -20.76 17.99
C LEU A 5 8.02 -20.32 16.51
N TRP A 6 7.67 -19.08 16.20
CA TRP A 6 7.47 -18.65 14.81
C TRP A 6 8.78 -18.27 14.09
N ASP A 7 9.80 -17.82 14.82
CA ASP A 7 10.99 -17.13 14.28
C ASP A 7 12.29 -17.97 14.30
N HIS A 8 12.27 -19.17 14.88
CA HIS A 8 13.43 -20.08 14.99
C HIS A 8 13.20 -21.44 14.31
N LEU A 9 12.13 -21.58 13.53
CA LEU A 9 11.91 -22.82 12.78
C LEU A 9 12.98 -22.97 11.70
N PRO A 10 13.59 -24.16 11.55
CA PRO A 10 14.50 -24.43 10.44
C PRO A 10 13.82 -24.20 9.09
N ALA A 11 14.54 -23.67 8.11
CA ALA A 11 14.01 -23.38 6.77
C ALA A 11 13.22 -24.53 6.15
N LYS A 12 13.76 -25.74 6.26
CA LYS A 12 13.10 -26.96 5.78
C LYS A 12 11.70 -27.17 6.38
N GLN A 13 11.48 -26.79 7.64
CA GLN A 13 10.19 -26.99 8.33
C GLN A 13 9.16 -25.95 7.91
N TYR A 14 9.50 -24.65 7.91
CA TYR A 14 8.52 -23.64 7.51
C TYR A 14 8.21 -23.72 6.01
N LEU A 15 9.18 -24.08 5.14
CA LEU A 15 8.93 -24.29 3.71
C LEU A 15 7.97 -25.46 3.48
N ALA A 16 8.16 -26.57 4.20
CA ALA A 16 7.24 -27.71 4.13
C ALA A 16 5.83 -27.36 4.65
N ALA A 17 5.74 -26.50 5.67
CA ALA A 17 4.46 -25.99 6.15
C ALA A 17 3.79 -25.08 5.10
N GLN A 18 4.55 -24.20 4.44
CA GLN A 18 4.07 -23.37 3.32
C GLN A 18 3.51 -24.22 2.18
N ASP A 19 4.22 -25.29 1.78
CA ASP A 19 3.75 -26.22 0.75
C ASP A 19 2.37 -26.78 1.10
N GLN A 20 2.20 -27.26 2.34
CA GLN A 20 0.93 -27.80 2.80
C GLN A 20 -0.16 -26.73 2.91
N HIS A 21 0.18 -25.55 3.44
CA HIS A 21 -0.75 -24.45 3.63
C HIS A 21 -1.27 -23.92 2.31
N LEU A 22 -0.39 -23.67 1.32
CA LEU A 22 -0.78 -23.21 -0.01
C LEU A 22 -1.73 -24.20 -0.69
N VAL A 23 -1.34 -25.48 -0.74
CA VAL A 23 -2.14 -26.51 -1.42
C VAL A 23 -3.50 -26.68 -0.74
N ARG A 24 -3.53 -26.72 0.59
CA ARG A 24 -4.78 -26.80 1.37
C ARG A 24 -5.64 -25.57 1.12
N TYR A 25 -5.06 -24.38 1.24
CA TYR A 25 -5.78 -23.12 1.10
C TYR A 25 -6.41 -22.99 -0.29
N LEU A 26 -5.67 -23.29 -1.35
CA LEU A 26 -6.22 -23.22 -2.72
C LEU A 26 -7.33 -24.24 -2.96
N ARG A 27 -7.17 -25.47 -2.48
CA ARG A 27 -8.11 -26.57 -2.74
C ARG A 27 -9.36 -26.53 -1.86
N GLU A 28 -9.22 -26.07 -0.62
CA GLU A 28 -10.29 -26.13 0.39
C GLU A 28 -10.97 -24.78 0.61
N GLN A 29 -10.33 -23.66 0.25
CA GLN A 29 -10.80 -22.32 0.56
C GLN A 29 -10.94 -21.45 -0.69
N VAL A 30 -9.84 -21.20 -1.42
CA VAL A 30 -9.85 -20.23 -2.53
C VAL A 30 -10.69 -20.71 -3.70
N TYR A 31 -10.39 -21.87 -4.28
CA TYR A 31 -11.16 -22.35 -5.43
C TYR A 31 -12.64 -22.62 -5.13
N PRO A 32 -13.02 -23.17 -3.96
CA PRO A 32 -14.43 -23.39 -3.64
C PRO A 32 -15.21 -22.12 -3.29
N TYR A 33 -14.56 -21.10 -2.69
CA TYR A 33 -15.28 -19.98 -2.06
C TYR A 33 -14.95 -18.61 -2.61
N SER A 34 -13.91 -18.40 -3.42
CA SER A 34 -13.67 -17.11 -4.10
C SER A 34 -14.31 -17.14 -5.48
N PRO A 35 -15.38 -16.34 -5.74
CA PRO A 35 -15.93 -16.22 -7.08
C PRO A 35 -14.88 -15.85 -8.14
N TYR A 36 -14.04 -14.86 -7.84
CA TYR A 36 -12.99 -14.39 -8.76
C TYR A 36 -12.03 -15.51 -9.17
N TYR A 37 -11.39 -16.18 -8.21
CA TYR A 37 -10.40 -17.21 -8.52
C TYR A 37 -11.05 -18.49 -9.05
N HIS A 38 -12.30 -18.78 -8.69
CA HIS A 38 -13.06 -19.88 -9.28
C HIS A 38 -13.22 -19.67 -10.80
N GLU A 39 -13.75 -18.51 -11.20
CA GLU A 39 -13.95 -18.14 -12.60
C GLU A 39 -12.63 -18.06 -13.37
N LEU A 40 -11.62 -17.40 -12.80
CA LEU A 40 -10.31 -17.26 -13.42
C LEU A 40 -9.65 -18.63 -13.67
N PHE A 41 -9.70 -19.54 -12.69
CA PHE A 41 -9.10 -20.85 -12.82
C PHE A 41 -9.86 -21.73 -13.81
N ASP A 42 -11.19 -21.69 -13.83
CA ASP A 42 -11.97 -22.45 -14.81
C ASP A 42 -11.79 -21.91 -16.24
N TYR A 43 -11.75 -20.58 -16.41
CA TYR A 43 -11.45 -19.94 -17.69
C TYR A 43 -10.06 -20.34 -18.22
N GLN A 44 -9.03 -20.28 -17.36
CA GLN A 44 -7.66 -20.68 -17.72
C GLN A 44 -7.42 -22.20 -17.66
N LYS A 45 -8.45 -23.00 -17.37
CA LYS A 45 -8.38 -24.47 -17.22
C LYS A 45 -7.34 -24.93 -16.18
N ILE A 46 -7.08 -24.12 -15.16
CA ILE A 46 -6.20 -24.42 -14.03
C ILE A 46 -7.00 -25.22 -13.01
N LYS A 47 -6.63 -26.49 -12.79
CA LYS A 47 -7.25 -27.29 -11.73
C LYS A 47 -6.39 -27.23 -10.47
N PRO A 48 -6.94 -26.94 -9.27
CA PRO A 48 -6.17 -26.87 -8.01
C PRO A 48 -5.38 -28.15 -7.65
N GLY A 49 -5.67 -29.27 -8.31
CA GLY A 49 -4.91 -30.50 -8.19
C GLY A 49 -3.49 -30.44 -8.77
N ILE A 50 -3.20 -29.50 -9.68
CA ILE A 50 -1.90 -29.36 -10.32
C ILE A 50 -0.82 -28.86 -9.36
N LEU A 51 -1.23 -28.15 -8.30
CA LEU A 51 -0.33 -27.57 -7.31
C LEU A 51 -0.08 -28.58 -6.19
N HIS A 52 1.19 -28.94 -6.00
CA HIS A 52 1.65 -29.89 -4.98
C HIS A 52 2.53 -29.22 -3.92
N ASN A 53 3.16 -28.09 -4.25
CA ASN A 53 4.05 -27.34 -3.37
C ASN A 53 4.18 -25.88 -3.88
N VAL A 54 4.93 -25.05 -3.15
CA VAL A 54 5.14 -23.63 -3.48
C VAL A 54 5.87 -23.44 -4.81
N LYS A 55 6.68 -24.39 -5.29
CA LYS A 55 7.37 -24.23 -6.59
C LYS A 55 6.39 -24.24 -7.77
N ASP A 56 5.25 -24.91 -7.61
CA ASP A 56 4.22 -25.01 -8.65
C ASP A 56 3.37 -23.73 -8.75
N ILE A 57 3.51 -22.79 -7.81
CA ILE A 57 2.71 -21.57 -7.79
C ILE A 57 2.90 -20.72 -9.05
N SER A 58 4.02 -20.88 -9.78
CA SER A 58 4.23 -20.25 -11.09
C SER A 58 3.19 -20.65 -12.15
N CYS A 59 2.47 -21.75 -11.95
CA CYS A 59 1.31 -22.14 -12.77
C CYS A 59 0.08 -21.25 -12.54
N LEU A 60 0.06 -20.45 -11.47
CA LEU A 60 -1.00 -19.47 -11.23
C LEU A 60 -0.71 -18.17 -11.97
N PRO A 61 -1.73 -17.52 -12.55
CA PRO A 61 -1.60 -16.20 -13.15
C PRO A 61 -1.24 -15.17 -12.07
N PHE A 62 -0.63 -14.07 -12.49
CA PHE A 62 -0.47 -12.91 -11.64
C PHE A 62 -1.81 -12.19 -11.46
N THR A 63 -1.97 -11.56 -10.30
CA THR A 63 -3.01 -10.55 -10.05
C THR A 63 -2.33 -9.19 -9.93
N THR A 64 -2.94 -8.13 -10.44
CA THR A 64 -2.43 -6.75 -10.40
C THR A 64 -3.42 -5.83 -9.71
N LYS A 65 -3.07 -4.55 -9.54
CA LYS A 65 -4.00 -3.54 -9.00
C LYS A 65 -5.26 -3.37 -9.84
N ALA A 66 -5.15 -3.49 -11.17
CA ALA A 66 -6.31 -3.38 -12.06
C ALA A 66 -7.30 -4.54 -11.85
N ASP A 67 -6.79 -5.72 -11.52
CA ASP A 67 -7.59 -6.93 -11.30
C ASP A 67 -8.36 -6.95 -9.97
N ILE A 68 -8.12 -5.96 -9.11
CA ILE A 68 -8.73 -5.90 -7.77
C ILE A 68 -9.47 -4.59 -7.51
N ALA A 69 -9.29 -3.59 -8.37
CA ALA A 69 -9.91 -2.29 -8.23
C ALA A 69 -11.40 -2.31 -8.64
N PRO A 70 -12.25 -1.47 -8.03
CA PRO A 70 -13.65 -1.31 -8.44
C PRO A 70 -13.74 -0.49 -9.74
N LEU A 71 -13.43 -1.11 -10.88
CA LEU A 71 -13.50 -0.48 -12.19
C LEU A 71 -14.96 -0.16 -12.58
N ALA A 72 -15.18 0.85 -13.42
CA ALA A 72 -16.53 1.27 -13.83
C ALA A 72 -17.36 0.14 -14.46
N GLU A 73 -16.70 -0.77 -15.19
CA GLU A 73 -17.31 -1.93 -15.84
C GLU A 73 -17.65 -3.05 -14.86
N ASN A 74 -16.96 -3.13 -13.72
CA ASN A 74 -17.17 -4.16 -12.71
C ASN A 74 -16.94 -3.61 -11.29
N PRO A 75 -17.85 -2.79 -10.76
CA PRO A 75 -17.68 -2.13 -9.47
C PRO A 75 -17.66 -3.13 -8.29
N ASP A 76 -18.23 -4.32 -8.46
CA ASP A 76 -18.30 -5.38 -7.45
C ASP A 76 -17.07 -6.31 -7.45
N LEU A 77 -16.10 -6.09 -8.33
CA LEU A 77 -14.88 -6.91 -8.42
C LEU A 77 -14.18 -7.12 -7.06
N PRO A 78 -13.99 -6.10 -6.20
CA PRO A 78 -13.36 -6.31 -4.88
C PRO A 78 -14.11 -7.30 -3.99
N ARG A 79 -15.45 -7.38 -4.11
CA ARG A 79 -16.29 -8.31 -3.35
C ARG A 79 -16.08 -9.76 -3.80
N SER A 80 -15.83 -9.98 -5.10
CA SER A 80 -15.58 -11.31 -5.67
C SER A 80 -14.26 -11.95 -5.21
N LEU A 81 -13.34 -11.16 -4.64
CA LEU A 81 -12.09 -11.64 -4.03
C LEU A 81 -12.29 -12.19 -2.62
N ILE A 82 -13.41 -11.89 -1.96
CA ILE A 82 -13.73 -12.36 -0.61
C ILE A 82 -14.15 -13.82 -0.67
N LEU A 83 -13.75 -14.64 0.32
CA LEU A 83 -14.26 -16.01 0.41
C LEU A 83 -15.72 -16.02 0.89
N GLN A 84 -16.59 -16.63 0.10
CA GLN A 84 -18.03 -16.68 0.27
C GLN A 84 -18.52 -18.14 0.34
N PRO A 85 -18.36 -18.84 1.47
CA PRO A 85 -18.83 -20.21 1.63
C PRO A 85 -20.37 -20.25 1.69
N THR A 86 -21.02 -20.43 0.55
CA THR A 86 -22.48 -20.61 0.48
C THR A 86 -22.88 -22.07 0.67
N PRO A 87 -24.10 -22.37 1.15
CA PRO A 87 -24.63 -23.73 1.23
C PRO A 87 -24.58 -24.49 -0.12
N GLU A 88 -24.79 -23.78 -1.23
CA GLU A 88 -24.74 -24.31 -2.59
C GLU A 88 -23.32 -24.77 -2.93
N LEU A 89 -22.31 -23.93 -2.66
CA LEU A 89 -20.90 -24.25 -2.90
C LEU A 89 -20.42 -25.39 -2.00
N HIS A 90 -20.89 -25.48 -0.75
CA HIS A 90 -20.60 -26.61 0.14
C HIS A 90 -20.99 -27.96 -0.48
N SER A 91 -22.15 -28.02 -1.15
CA SER A 91 -22.64 -29.24 -1.79
C SER A 91 -21.80 -29.69 -2.98
N GLN A 92 -20.98 -28.80 -3.55
CA GLN A 92 -20.13 -29.02 -4.72
C GLN A 92 -18.67 -29.33 -4.34
N THR A 93 -18.27 -29.12 -3.08
CA THR A 93 -16.92 -29.39 -2.58
C THR A 93 -16.48 -30.86 -2.75
N ARG A 94 -15.17 -31.12 -2.73
CA ARG A 94 -14.60 -32.48 -2.85
C ARG A 94 -14.98 -33.38 -1.66
N PHE A 95 -14.98 -34.70 -1.89
CA PHE A 95 -15.37 -35.71 -0.91
C PHE A 95 -14.72 -35.56 0.48
N GLY A 96 -13.40 -35.30 0.53
CA GLY A 96 -12.68 -35.09 1.80
C GLY A 96 -13.15 -33.87 2.59
N LEU A 97 -13.45 -32.76 1.89
CA LEU A 97 -13.97 -31.56 2.52
C LEU A 97 -15.40 -31.78 3.03
N ARG A 98 -16.25 -32.49 2.25
CA ARG A 98 -17.60 -32.88 2.70
C ARG A 98 -17.57 -33.76 3.96
N ALA A 99 -16.61 -34.68 4.06
CA ALA A 99 -16.46 -35.53 5.25
C ALA A 99 -16.12 -34.69 6.49
N LYS A 100 -15.18 -33.73 6.35
CA LYS A 100 -14.82 -32.78 7.42
C LYS A 100 -16.01 -31.90 7.83
N GLN A 101 -16.75 -31.36 6.86
CA GLN A 101 -17.95 -30.56 7.12
C GLN A 101 -19.03 -31.37 7.84
N ARG A 102 -19.28 -32.61 7.42
CA ARG A 102 -20.24 -33.51 8.09
C ARG A 102 -19.82 -33.83 9.52
N PHE A 103 -18.53 -34.07 9.76
CA PHE A 103 -18.00 -34.27 11.11
C PHE A 103 -18.21 -33.03 11.99
N LEU A 104 -17.93 -31.84 11.47
CA LEU A 104 -18.17 -30.59 12.20
C LEU A 104 -19.67 -30.37 12.48
N GLN A 105 -20.54 -30.65 11.51
CA GLN A 105 -22.00 -30.60 11.70
C GLN A 105 -22.50 -31.63 12.72
N LEU A 106 -21.87 -32.81 12.80
CA LEU A 106 -22.21 -33.83 13.79
C LEU A 106 -21.80 -33.39 15.20
N THR A 107 -20.60 -32.83 15.35
CA THR A 107 -20.05 -32.42 16.65
C THR A 107 -20.64 -31.12 17.18
N ARG A 108 -21.01 -30.17 16.31
CA ARG A 108 -21.52 -28.83 16.68
C ARG A 108 -23.02 -28.64 16.43
N GLY A 109 -23.68 -29.60 15.78
CA GLY A 109 -25.01 -29.40 15.21
C GLY A 109 -24.98 -28.55 13.94
N LYS A 110 -26.07 -28.59 13.16
CA LYS A 110 -26.18 -27.82 11.91
C LYS A 110 -26.17 -26.30 12.14
N ALA A 111 -26.89 -25.83 13.15
CA ALA A 111 -26.94 -24.41 13.52
C ALA A 111 -25.54 -23.92 13.97
N GLY A 112 -24.90 -24.64 14.91
CA GLY A 112 -23.57 -24.27 15.39
C GLY A 112 -22.47 -24.35 14.32
N TYR A 113 -22.59 -25.23 13.32
CA TYR A 113 -21.73 -25.21 12.14
C TYR A 113 -21.99 -23.99 11.26
N GLY A 114 -23.26 -23.65 11.04
CA GLY A 114 -23.66 -22.45 10.29
C GLY A 114 -23.11 -21.17 10.91
N ASP A 115 -23.28 -20.99 12.22
CA ASP A 115 -22.79 -19.81 12.96
C ASP A 115 -21.27 -19.71 12.91
N MET A 116 -20.57 -20.85 13.06
CA MET A 116 -19.10 -20.90 12.94
C MET A 116 -18.65 -20.44 11.54
N MET A 117 -19.22 -21.01 10.48
CA MET A 117 -18.89 -20.63 9.11
C MET A 117 -19.27 -19.17 8.81
N TYR A 118 -20.38 -18.68 9.35
CA TYR A 118 -20.75 -17.29 9.18
C TYR A 118 -19.72 -16.37 9.86
N SER A 119 -19.39 -16.62 11.13
CA SER A 119 -18.45 -15.79 11.90
C SER A 119 -17.02 -15.77 11.30
N GLU A 120 -16.55 -16.89 10.75
CA GLU A 120 -15.20 -17.01 10.22
C GLU A 120 -15.03 -16.29 8.87
N TYR A 121 -16.08 -16.18 8.06
CA TYR A 121 -16.01 -15.67 6.68
C TYR A 121 -16.73 -14.34 6.47
N LEU A 122 -17.50 -13.86 7.46
CA LEU A 122 -18.15 -12.55 7.40
C LEU A 122 -17.10 -11.43 7.41
N PRO A 123 -17.07 -10.56 6.38
CA PRO A 123 -16.27 -9.34 6.42
C PRO A 123 -16.79 -8.39 7.51
N VAL A 124 -15.89 -7.90 8.36
CA VAL A 124 -16.21 -7.02 9.49
C VAL A 124 -15.37 -5.74 9.50
N HIS A 125 -14.34 -5.65 8.66
CA HIS A 125 -13.44 -4.51 8.61
C HIS A 125 -12.89 -4.30 7.19
N LEU A 126 -12.65 -3.03 6.82
CA LEU A 126 -12.22 -2.64 5.47
C LEU A 126 -11.06 -1.65 5.57
N HIS A 127 -10.01 -1.88 4.78
CA HIS A 127 -8.98 -0.88 4.48
C HIS A 127 -9.05 -0.50 3.00
N PHE A 128 -8.66 0.71 2.66
CA PHE A 128 -8.51 1.18 1.29
C PHE A 128 -7.03 1.35 0.94
N THR A 129 -6.67 1.01 -0.29
CA THR A 129 -5.37 1.35 -0.84
C THR A 129 -5.24 2.87 -0.94
N ILE A 130 -4.14 3.42 -0.44
CA ILE A 130 -3.83 4.84 -0.60
C ILE A 130 -2.94 4.99 -1.84
N GLY A 131 -3.43 5.68 -2.86
CA GLY A 131 -2.68 5.96 -4.09
C GLY A 131 -3.18 7.24 -4.74
N ARG A 132 -2.26 8.04 -5.31
CA ARG A 132 -2.57 9.35 -5.92
C ARG A 132 -3.30 9.23 -7.26
N THR A 133 -3.20 8.07 -7.93
CA THR A 133 -3.58 7.87 -9.34
C THR A 133 -4.51 6.67 -9.61
N ALA A 134 -4.79 5.84 -8.60
CA ALA A 134 -5.62 4.63 -8.75
C ALA A 134 -6.90 4.72 -7.90
N LEU A 135 -7.98 4.10 -8.38
CA LEU A 135 -9.24 4.00 -7.63
C LEU A 135 -8.98 3.36 -6.26
N PRO A 136 -9.49 3.96 -5.16
CA PRO A 136 -9.29 3.42 -3.82
C PRO A 136 -9.91 2.02 -3.74
N THR A 137 -9.06 1.01 -3.62
CA THR A 137 -9.47 -0.39 -3.67
C THR A 137 -9.73 -0.90 -2.25
N PRO A 138 -10.95 -1.38 -1.94
CA PRO A 138 -11.27 -1.92 -0.63
C PRO A 138 -10.70 -3.33 -0.46
N ILE A 139 -9.94 -3.52 0.61
CA ILE A 139 -9.43 -4.81 1.09
C ILE A 139 -10.21 -5.18 2.35
N SER A 140 -10.88 -6.33 2.30
CA SER A 140 -11.76 -6.81 3.36
C SER A 140 -11.06 -7.76 4.33
N TYR A 141 -11.48 -7.69 5.60
CA TYR A 141 -11.01 -8.51 6.69
C TYR A 141 -12.21 -9.10 7.43
N THR A 142 -12.14 -10.40 7.72
CA THR A 142 -13.06 -11.08 8.62
C THR A 142 -12.55 -11.01 10.06
N GLN A 143 -13.38 -11.45 11.02
CA GLN A 143 -12.92 -11.55 12.41
C GLN A 143 -11.70 -12.48 12.53
N PHE A 144 -11.67 -13.56 11.75
CA PHE A 144 -10.52 -14.46 11.67
C PHE A 144 -9.26 -13.74 11.19
N ASP A 145 -9.39 -12.90 10.16
CA ASP A 145 -8.28 -12.14 9.59
C ASP A 145 -7.73 -11.10 10.56
N LEU A 146 -8.60 -10.43 11.33
CA LEU A 146 -8.16 -9.47 12.35
C LEU A 146 -7.32 -10.15 13.44
N LEU A 147 -7.65 -11.40 13.83
CA LEU A 147 -6.82 -12.18 14.75
C LEU A 147 -5.45 -12.53 14.14
N ARG A 148 -5.36 -12.76 12.83
CA ARG A 148 -4.07 -12.94 12.15
C ARG A 148 -3.27 -11.65 12.10
N MET A 149 -3.91 -10.52 11.77
CA MET A 149 -3.26 -9.20 11.77
C MET A 149 -2.69 -8.86 13.15
N ARG A 150 -3.48 -9.13 14.21
CA ARG A 150 -3.05 -9.02 15.60
C ARG A 150 -1.81 -9.88 15.91
N GLU A 151 -1.79 -11.13 15.45
CA GLU A 151 -0.62 -12.00 15.62
C GLU A 151 0.60 -11.48 14.84
N ALA A 152 0.42 -11.03 13.59
CA ALA A 152 1.49 -10.39 12.82
C ALA A 152 2.03 -9.14 13.53
N GLY A 153 1.16 -8.31 14.10
CA GLY A 153 1.53 -7.13 14.90
C GLY A 153 2.27 -7.49 16.18
N ARG A 154 1.83 -8.53 16.89
CA ARG A 154 2.52 -9.07 18.07
C ARG A 154 3.96 -9.48 17.71
N ARG A 155 4.15 -10.17 16.58
CA ARG A 155 5.48 -10.58 16.08
C ARG A 155 6.36 -9.39 15.72
N LEU A 156 5.79 -8.36 15.11
CA LEU A 156 6.49 -7.11 14.82
C LEU A 156 7.01 -6.45 16.11
N PHE A 157 6.17 -6.34 17.14
CA PHE A 157 6.58 -5.75 18.42
C PHE A 157 7.60 -6.63 19.16
N GLU A 158 7.51 -7.95 19.00
CA GLU A 158 8.50 -8.90 19.52
C GLU A 158 9.87 -8.77 18.83
N LEU A 159 9.92 -8.56 17.52
CA LEU A 159 11.16 -8.29 16.76
C LEU A 159 11.86 -7.03 17.25
N LEU A 160 11.09 -6.04 17.67
CA LEU A 160 11.55 -4.76 18.22
C LEU A 160 11.78 -4.79 19.74
N GLU A 161 11.58 -5.97 20.34
CA GLU A 161 11.72 -6.27 21.77
C GLU A 161 10.92 -5.34 22.69
N LEU A 162 9.76 -4.89 22.22
CA LEU A 162 8.86 -4.05 23.00
C LEU A 162 8.27 -4.84 24.17
N LYS A 163 8.02 -4.13 25.26
CA LYS A 163 7.60 -4.68 26.55
C LYS A 163 6.26 -4.07 26.95
N ARG A 164 5.50 -4.79 27.77
CA ARG A 164 4.21 -4.32 28.31
C ARG A 164 4.30 -3.05 29.18
N LYS A 165 5.51 -2.67 29.58
CA LYS A 165 5.78 -1.43 30.33
C LYS A 165 6.02 -0.22 29.42
N ASP A 166 6.18 -0.45 28.12
CA ASP A 166 6.38 0.60 27.14
C ASP A 166 5.05 1.32 26.92
N MET A 167 5.10 2.60 26.56
CA MET A 167 3.93 3.40 26.20
C MET A 167 4.04 3.83 24.75
N LEU A 168 3.15 3.34 23.90
CA LEU A 168 3.15 3.64 22.48
C LEU A 168 2.35 4.92 22.19
N ILE A 169 2.96 5.85 21.47
CA ILE A 169 2.29 6.98 20.83
C ILE A 169 2.18 6.67 19.34
N ASN A 170 1.00 6.22 18.91
CA ASN A 170 0.73 5.98 17.49
C ASN A 170 0.29 7.26 16.79
N ALA A 171 1.21 7.84 16.04
CA ALA A 171 1.05 9.08 15.29
C ALA A 171 0.93 8.88 13.77
N PHE A 172 0.62 7.65 13.32
CA PHE A 172 0.13 7.49 11.95
C PHE A 172 -1.21 8.22 11.78
N PRO A 173 -1.49 8.77 10.58
CA PRO A 173 -2.79 9.39 10.29
C PRO A 173 -3.94 8.43 10.61
N PHE A 174 -5.04 8.94 11.18
CA PHE A 174 -6.25 8.13 11.28
C PHE A 174 -6.91 8.04 9.90
N GLY A 175 -7.20 6.80 9.49
CA GLY A 175 -7.91 6.52 8.25
C GLY A 175 -8.06 5.01 8.04
N PRO A 176 -8.80 4.60 7.01
CA PRO A 176 -8.99 3.20 6.69
C PRO A 176 -7.77 2.65 5.93
N HIS A 177 -6.59 2.71 6.52
CA HIS A 177 -5.35 2.23 5.89
C HIS A 177 -4.51 1.39 6.85
N LEU A 178 -3.65 0.56 6.27
CA LEU A 178 -2.91 -0.46 7.00
C LEU A 178 -2.06 0.11 8.15
N ALA A 179 -1.29 1.18 7.91
CA ALA A 179 -0.32 1.66 8.91
C ALA A 179 -0.94 1.98 10.28
N TYR A 180 -2.11 2.64 10.31
CA TYR A 180 -2.80 2.98 11.56
C TYR A 180 -3.32 1.73 12.27
N TRP A 181 -4.08 0.89 11.54
CA TRP A 181 -4.75 -0.27 12.12
C TRP A 181 -3.79 -1.42 12.46
N MET A 182 -2.75 -1.63 11.66
CA MET A 182 -1.70 -2.59 11.97
C MET A 182 -1.02 -2.23 13.29
N THR A 183 -0.74 -0.94 13.52
CA THR A 183 -0.17 -0.46 14.78
C THR A 183 -1.14 -0.64 15.95
N TYR A 184 -2.44 -0.39 15.73
CA TYR A 184 -3.49 -0.66 16.71
C TYR A 184 -3.51 -2.15 17.13
N PHE A 185 -3.61 -3.06 16.17
CA PHE A 185 -3.65 -4.49 16.44
C PHE A 185 -2.32 -5.04 16.97
N ALA A 186 -1.18 -4.41 16.63
CA ALA A 186 0.12 -4.75 17.21
C ALA A 186 0.17 -4.42 18.71
N ALA A 187 -0.28 -3.23 19.10
CA ALA A 187 -0.34 -2.83 20.50
C ALA A 187 -1.29 -3.73 21.31
N GLU A 188 -2.50 -3.98 20.80
CA GLU A 188 -3.46 -4.88 21.46
C GLU A 188 -2.93 -6.31 21.53
N GLY A 189 -2.38 -6.86 20.45
CA GLY A 189 -1.82 -8.20 20.39
C GLY A 189 -0.61 -8.42 21.30
N ALA A 190 0.25 -7.42 21.45
CA ALA A 190 1.40 -7.45 22.33
C ALA A 190 1.05 -7.12 23.80
N GLY A 191 -0.13 -6.53 24.05
CA GLY A 191 -0.52 -6.02 25.36
C GLY A 191 0.33 -4.82 25.79
N VAL A 192 0.68 -3.94 24.84
CA VAL A 192 1.41 -2.69 25.08
C VAL A 192 0.39 -1.56 25.14
N PRO A 193 0.34 -0.75 26.22
CA PRO A 193 -0.55 0.40 26.27
C PRO A 193 -0.20 1.40 25.17
N ALA A 194 -1.22 1.96 24.53
CA ALA A 194 -1.05 2.85 23.39
C ALA A 194 -2.07 3.98 23.36
N LEU A 195 -1.59 5.18 23.03
CA LEU A 195 -2.42 6.27 22.55
C LEU A 195 -2.41 6.26 21.01
N HIS A 196 -3.58 6.10 20.40
CA HIS A 196 -3.73 6.20 18.95
C HIS A 196 -4.19 7.59 18.56
N SER A 197 -3.23 8.51 18.38
CA SER A 197 -3.51 9.95 18.22
C SER A 197 -4.16 10.30 16.88
N GLY A 198 -3.98 9.46 15.86
CA GLY A 198 -4.43 9.76 14.50
C GLY A 198 -3.54 10.77 13.77
N GLY A 199 -2.34 11.03 14.30
CA GLY A 199 -1.34 11.90 13.71
C GLY A 199 -1.65 13.39 13.81
N GLY A 200 -0.81 14.21 13.18
CA GLY A 200 -0.87 15.68 13.26
C GLY A 200 -2.18 16.28 12.74
N ARG A 201 -2.79 15.67 11.73
CA ARG A 201 -4.06 16.15 11.15
C ARG A 201 -5.25 16.04 12.12
N ILE A 202 -5.27 15.01 12.97
CA ILE A 202 -6.40 14.75 13.88
C ILE A 202 -6.19 15.42 15.23
N LEU A 203 -5.07 15.16 15.88
CA LEU A 203 -4.82 15.67 17.23
C LEU A 203 -4.11 17.04 17.22
N GLY A 204 -3.37 17.34 16.15
CA GLY A 204 -2.42 18.46 16.08
C GLY A 204 -1.03 18.02 16.55
N THR A 205 0.02 18.38 15.81
CA THR A 205 1.41 17.97 16.13
C THR A 205 1.83 18.37 17.54
N SER A 206 1.54 19.61 17.98
CA SER A 206 1.88 20.04 19.35
C SER A 206 1.20 19.19 20.43
N ARG A 207 -0.04 18.72 20.20
CA ARG A 207 -0.73 17.84 21.16
C ARG A 207 -0.19 16.41 21.15
N VAL A 208 0.36 15.95 20.03
CA VAL A 208 1.11 14.68 20.00
C VAL A 208 2.37 14.80 20.86
N LEU A 209 3.07 15.94 20.83
CA LEU A 209 4.19 16.23 21.73
C LEU A 209 3.73 16.30 23.20
N ASP A 210 2.63 16.99 23.49
CA ASP A 210 2.03 17.02 24.84
C ASP A 210 1.74 15.60 25.34
N ALA A 211 1.25 14.72 24.46
CA ALA A 211 0.97 13.33 24.82
C ALA A 211 2.23 12.49 25.08
N ILE A 212 3.32 12.71 24.32
CA ILE A 212 4.60 12.04 24.58
C ILE A 212 5.08 12.37 25.99
N GLU A 213 5.08 13.65 26.37
CA GLU A 213 5.52 14.06 27.71
C GLU A 213 4.55 13.60 28.81
N LEU A 214 3.24 13.84 28.63
CA LEU A 214 2.22 13.53 29.64
C LEU A 214 2.13 12.03 29.94
N LEU A 215 2.20 11.20 28.91
CA LEU A 215 2.09 9.75 29.04
C LEU A 215 3.44 9.05 29.23
N GLN A 216 4.54 9.81 29.22
CA GLN A 216 5.90 9.28 29.23
C GLN A 216 6.09 8.24 28.10
N GLY A 217 5.72 8.66 26.89
CA GLY A 217 5.74 7.83 25.69
C GLY A 217 7.15 7.30 25.40
N THR A 218 7.29 5.99 25.33
CA THR A 218 8.60 5.33 25.12
C THR A 218 8.78 4.81 23.69
N VAL A 219 7.68 4.67 22.95
CA VAL A 219 7.66 4.24 21.55
C VAL A 219 6.85 5.23 20.73
N LEU A 220 7.39 5.69 19.61
CA LEU A 220 6.69 6.54 18.64
C LEU A 220 6.48 5.77 17.34
N THR A 221 5.29 5.78 16.76
CA THR A 221 5.08 5.31 15.37
C THR A 221 4.57 6.44 14.47
N ALA A 222 5.14 6.59 13.27
CA ALA A 222 4.76 7.63 12.31
C ALA A 222 5.30 7.32 10.90
N THR A 223 4.93 8.11 9.89
CA THR A 223 5.71 8.09 8.64
C THR A 223 7.09 8.73 8.87
N PRO A 224 8.14 8.34 8.13
CA PRO A 224 9.48 8.92 8.25
C PRO A 224 9.50 10.44 8.27
N THR A 225 8.84 11.11 7.30
CA THR A 225 8.86 12.57 7.29
C THR A 225 8.10 13.16 8.47
N TYR A 226 6.93 12.61 8.84
CA TYR A 226 6.16 13.15 9.96
C TYR A 226 6.93 12.99 11.28
N ALA A 227 7.61 11.87 11.48
CA ALA A 227 8.49 11.67 12.64
C ALA A 227 9.59 12.73 12.69
N TYR A 228 10.28 12.97 11.56
CA TYR A 228 11.29 14.01 11.48
C TYR A 228 10.74 15.42 11.78
N HIS A 229 9.58 15.77 11.23
CA HIS A 229 8.89 17.04 11.50
C HIS A 229 8.58 17.20 12.99
N LEU A 230 8.00 16.18 13.62
CA LEU A 230 7.63 16.16 15.03
C LEU A 230 8.87 16.30 15.94
N LEU A 231 9.92 15.53 15.69
CA LEU A 231 11.18 15.59 16.46
C LEU A 231 11.86 16.95 16.33
N ARG A 232 11.83 17.55 15.13
CA ARG A 232 12.38 18.89 14.93
C ARG A 232 11.62 19.94 15.72
N LEU A 233 10.28 19.87 15.70
CA LEU A 233 9.44 20.78 16.47
C LEU A 233 9.68 20.62 17.97
N ALA A 234 9.82 19.38 18.46
CA ALA A 234 10.16 19.09 19.85
C ALA A 234 11.46 19.79 20.28
N VAL A 235 12.54 19.65 19.50
CA VAL A 235 13.82 20.31 19.78
C VAL A 235 13.70 21.84 19.71
N GLN A 236 12.95 22.37 18.73
CA GLN A 236 12.74 23.82 18.60
C GLN A 236 11.99 24.41 19.80
N GLU A 237 11.00 23.69 20.32
CA GLU A 237 10.20 24.08 21.48
C GLU A 237 10.87 23.73 22.82
N GLY A 238 12.02 23.04 22.81
CA GLY A 238 12.71 22.59 24.02
C GLY A 238 11.96 21.52 24.81
N ARG A 239 11.20 20.66 24.11
CA ARG A 239 10.41 19.55 24.68
C ARG A 239 11.31 18.39 25.07
N ASP A 240 10.90 17.64 26.09
CA ASP A 240 11.64 16.48 26.59
C ASP A 240 11.28 15.22 25.79
N LEU A 241 12.27 14.62 25.14
CA LEU A 241 12.13 13.36 24.39
C LEU A 241 12.79 12.18 25.10
N SER A 242 13.42 12.38 26.26
CA SER A 242 14.33 11.42 26.93
C SER A 242 13.73 10.05 27.25
N THR A 243 12.40 9.93 27.25
CA THR A 243 11.68 8.67 27.48
C THR A 243 11.61 7.77 26.24
N LEU A 244 11.77 8.33 25.03
CA LEU A 244 11.72 7.58 23.79
C LEU A 244 12.95 6.69 23.64
N HIS A 245 12.73 5.38 23.50
CA HIS A 245 13.79 4.41 23.18
C HIS A 245 13.56 3.69 21.85
N THR A 246 12.42 3.91 21.20
CA THR A 246 12.10 3.30 19.89
C THR A 246 11.22 4.20 19.04
N VAL A 247 11.60 4.38 17.78
CA VAL A 247 10.77 5.03 16.75
C VAL A 247 10.54 4.02 15.64
N ILE A 248 9.28 3.73 15.32
CA ILE A 248 8.89 2.79 14.26
C ILE A 248 8.32 3.60 13.11
N VAL A 249 8.91 3.49 11.94
CA VAL A 249 8.47 4.24 10.75
C VAL A 249 8.00 3.33 9.63
N GLY A 250 7.04 3.80 8.84
CA GLY A 250 6.45 3.05 7.75
C GLY A 250 5.63 3.91 6.79
N GLY A 251 5.19 3.30 5.69
CA GLY A 251 4.41 3.99 4.65
C GLY A 251 5.23 4.82 3.67
N GLU A 252 6.49 5.13 4.00
CA GLU A 252 7.47 5.76 3.11
C GLU A 252 8.83 5.08 3.30
N ARG A 253 9.72 5.24 2.32
CA ARG A 253 11.12 4.81 2.46
C ARG A 253 11.81 5.68 3.51
N LEU A 254 12.65 5.07 4.36
CA LEU A 254 13.55 5.79 5.27
C LEU A 254 14.98 5.79 4.70
N PRO A 255 15.46 6.89 4.09
CA PRO A 255 16.86 7.02 3.70
C PRO A 255 17.79 7.04 4.92
N GLY A 256 19.02 6.52 4.77
CA GLY A 256 20.03 6.54 5.82
C GLY A 256 20.31 7.93 6.38
N GLY A 257 20.46 8.94 5.51
CA GLY A 257 20.66 10.33 5.95
C GLY A 257 19.47 10.91 6.74
N LEU A 258 18.23 10.54 6.41
CA LEU A 258 17.07 10.96 7.21
C LEU A 258 17.07 10.28 8.59
N LYS A 259 17.42 8.99 8.65
CA LYS A 259 17.61 8.25 9.92
C LYS A 259 18.65 8.93 10.81
N GLU A 260 19.80 9.33 10.25
CA GLU A 260 20.86 10.04 10.98
C GLU A 260 20.36 11.38 11.56
N ARG A 261 19.64 12.17 10.77
CA ARG A 261 19.08 13.44 11.26
C ARG A 261 18.03 13.26 12.35
N MET A 262 17.22 12.20 12.27
CA MET A 262 16.27 11.86 13.34
C MET A 262 17.01 11.49 14.63
N LEU A 263 18.09 10.70 14.54
CA LEU A 263 18.94 10.37 15.69
C LEU A 263 19.55 11.63 16.32
N GLU A 264 20.09 12.56 15.52
CA GLU A 264 20.62 13.83 16.04
C GLU A 264 19.57 14.67 16.77
N LEU A 265 18.32 14.66 16.29
CA LEU A 265 17.21 15.37 16.95
C LEU A 265 16.79 14.70 18.26
N LEU A 266 16.76 13.37 18.28
CA LEU A 266 16.50 12.59 19.50
C LEU A 266 17.57 12.85 20.56
N GLU A 267 18.86 12.81 20.19
CA GLU A 267 19.99 13.12 21.07
C GLU A 267 19.86 14.56 21.63
N LYS A 268 19.53 15.56 20.78
CA LYS A 268 19.29 16.94 21.23
C LYS A 268 18.08 17.08 22.16
N GLY A 269 17.07 16.22 21.99
CA GLY A 269 15.90 16.13 22.87
C GLY A 269 16.11 15.29 24.13
N GLY A 270 17.33 14.79 24.36
CA GLY A 270 17.70 14.03 25.56
C GLY A 270 17.49 12.51 25.45
N ALA A 271 17.20 11.99 24.26
CA ALA A 271 17.01 10.56 24.01
C ALA A 271 18.23 9.95 23.30
N ASP A 272 19.01 9.19 24.05
CA ASP A 272 20.17 8.45 23.54
C ASP A 272 19.82 6.98 23.21
N ASP A 273 20.62 6.34 22.36
CA ASP A 273 20.50 4.91 22.02
C ASP A 273 19.08 4.47 21.51
N VAL A 274 18.43 5.36 20.76
CA VAL A 274 17.08 5.12 20.22
C VAL A 274 17.13 4.18 19.02
N ALA A 275 16.33 3.12 19.06
CA ALA A 275 16.15 2.23 17.91
C ALA A 275 15.19 2.88 16.90
N ILE A 276 15.66 3.24 15.70
CA ILE A 276 14.78 3.68 14.60
C ILE A 276 14.58 2.51 13.64
N ALA A 277 13.39 1.91 13.68
CA ALA A 277 13.04 0.73 12.90
C ALA A 277 12.15 1.08 11.71
N SER A 278 12.57 0.67 10.53
CA SER A 278 11.77 0.75 9.31
C SER A 278 10.80 -0.42 9.20
N THR A 279 9.69 -0.18 8.53
CA THR A 279 8.69 -1.19 8.19
C THR A 279 8.33 -1.12 6.71
N TYR A 280 8.17 -2.29 6.11
CA TYR A 280 7.57 -2.44 4.79
C TYR A 280 6.17 -3.02 4.94
N GLY A 281 5.20 -2.47 4.23
CA GLY A 281 3.82 -2.92 4.28
C GLY A 281 2.99 -2.21 3.25
N PHE A 282 1.96 -2.88 2.77
CA PHE A 282 1.04 -2.39 1.76
C PHE A 282 -0.34 -2.97 2.02
N THR A 283 -1.39 -2.19 1.77
CA THR A 283 -2.77 -2.51 2.21
C THR A 283 -3.26 -3.87 1.69
N GLU A 284 -2.90 -4.21 0.46
CA GLU A 284 -3.20 -5.48 -0.20
C GLU A 284 -2.56 -6.67 0.54
N GLY A 285 -1.36 -6.47 1.10
CA GLY A 285 -0.62 -7.47 1.87
C GLY A 285 -1.16 -7.68 3.28
N ARG A 286 -2.00 -6.77 3.78
CA ARG A 286 -2.70 -6.84 5.09
C ARG A 286 -1.83 -6.89 6.34
N VAL A 287 -0.52 -6.99 6.18
CA VAL A 287 0.47 -7.03 7.26
C VAL A 287 1.63 -6.10 6.91
N ALA A 288 2.40 -5.76 7.93
CA ALA A 288 3.67 -5.07 7.80
C ALA A 288 4.79 -5.92 8.41
N TRP A 289 5.99 -5.75 7.86
CA TRP A 289 7.21 -6.45 8.25
C TRP A 289 8.25 -5.42 8.69
N SER A 290 9.05 -5.75 9.69
CA SER A 290 10.03 -4.82 10.26
C SER A 290 11.44 -5.42 10.28
N GLU A 291 12.42 -4.53 10.27
CA GLU A 291 13.77 -4.90 10.71
C GLU A 291 13.77 -5.29 12.21
N CYS A 292 14.81 -5.99 12.66
CA CYS A 292 14.92 -6.34 14.08
C CYS A 292 15.49 -5.20 14.91
N ARG A 293 15.24 -5.20 16.23
CA ARG A 293 15.76 -4.18 17.16
C ARG A 293 17.27 -3.96 17.03
N ALA A 294 18.03 -5.06 16.97
CA ALA A 294 19.49 -5.00 16.89
C ALA A 294 19.98 -4.26 15.63
N SER A 295 19.29 -4.43 14.50
CA SER A 295 19.54 -3.64 13.27
C SER A 295 19.09 -2.20 13.42
N ALA A 296 17.90 -1.96 14.00
CA ALA A 296 17.35 -0.63 14.19
C ALA A 296 18.23 0.27 15.07
N LEU A 297 18.92 -0.31 16.06
CA LEU A 297 19.93 0.34 16.90
C LEU A 297 21.25 0.59 16.17
N SER A 298 21.55 -0.17 15.12
CA SER A 298 22.78 -0.01 14.34
C SER A 298 22.68 1.20 13.39
N ARG A 299 23.83 1.83 13.15
CA ARG A 299 24.03 2.77 12.03
C ARG A 299 24.54 2.06 10.76
N GLU A 300 24.57 0.73 10.79
CA GLU A 300 25.00 -0.10 9.66
C GLU A 300 23.84 -0.39 8.71
N LYS A 301 24.06 -1.33 7.78
CA LYS A 301 23.04 -1.78 6.83
C LYS A 301 21.88 -2.45 7.55
N SER A 302 20.64 -2.18 7.12
CA SER A 302 19.45 -2.82 7.67
C SER A 302 19.52 -4.35 7.59
N SER A 303 18.91 -5.05 8.56
CA SER A 303 18.72 -6.50 8.52
C SER A 303 17.82 -6.97 7.37
N GLY A 304 17.12 -6.05 6.70
CA GLY A 304 15.92 -6.36 5.93
C GLY A 304 14.72 -6.61 6.83
N TYR A 305 13.56 -6.78 6.21
CA TYR A 305 12.26 -6.98 6.87
C TYR A 305 12.01 -8.46 7.11
N HIS A 306 11.82 -8.86 8.36
CA HIS A 306 11.57 -10.26 8.72
C HIS A 306 10.15 -10.66 8.32
N LEU A 307 10.04 -11.70 7.48
CA LEU A 307 8.78 -12.19 6.93
C LEU A 307 8.11 -13.23 7.84
N PHE A 308 6.83 -13.51 7.58
CA PHE A 308 6.01 -14.49 8.29
C PHE A 308 5.64 -15.65 7.35
N PRO A 309 6.56 -16.61 7.14
CA PRO A 309 6.37 -17.65 6.13
C PRO A 309 5.12 -18.51 6.35
N ASP A 310 4.58 -18.60 7.57
CA ASP A 310 3.32 -19.29 7.85
C ASP A 310 2.05 -18.53 7.41
N MET A 311 2.16 -17.23 7.13
CA MET A 311 1.04 -16.34 6.79
C MET A 311 1.02 -15.87 5.34
N GLU A 312 2.16 -15.93 4.66
CA GLU A 312 2.30 -15.51 3.27
C GLU A 312 3.38 -16.27 2.50
N ILE A 313 3.39 -16.08 1.18
CA ILE A 313 4.51 -16.40 0.30
C ILE A 313 4.93 -15.11 -0.38
N MET A 314 6.18 -14.73 -0.18
CA MET A 314 6.83 -13.63 -0.88
C MET A 314 7.69 -14.21 -2.02
N GLU A 315 7.55 -13.66 -3.22
CA GLU A 315 8.41 -13.96 -4.36
C GLU A 315 9.11 -12.69 -4.82
N VAL A 316 10.26 -12.87 -5.47
CA VAL A 316 10.84 -11.84 -6.34
C VAL A 316 10.76 -12.39 -7.75
N VAL A 317 10.26 -11.59 -8.70
CA VAL A 317 10.12 -11.98 -10.11
C VAL A 317 10.77 -10.93 -11.00
N ASP A 318 11.28 -11.37 -12.14
CA ASP A 318 11.68 -10.46 -13.20
C ASP A 318 10.45 -9.67 -13.69
N PRO A 319 10.48 -8.33 -13.70
CA PRO A 319 9.29 -7.52 -13.97
C PRO A 319 8.82 -7.61 -15.43
N GLY A 320 9.70 -7.94 -16.38
CA GLY A 320 9.36 -8.06 -17.80
C GLY A 320 8.79 -9.42 -18.17
N THR A 321 9.40 -10.48 -17.66
CA THR A 321 9.10 -11.88 -18.01
C THR A 321 8.19 -12.58 -16.99
N GLY A 322 8.12 -12.07 -15.76
CA GLY A 322 7.40 -12.71 -14.65
C GLY A 322 8.08 -13.99 -14.12
N LYS A 323 9.31 -14.28 -14.56
CA LYS A 323 10.07 -15.44 -14.08
C LYS A 323 10.51 -15.21 -12.63
N ARG A 324 10.31 -16.20 -11.76
CA ARG A 324 10.83 -16.17 -10.38
C ARG A 324 12.36 -16.04 -10.38
N MET A 325 12.84 -15.13 -9.54
CA MET A 325 14.26 -14.89 -9.26
C MET A 325 14.74 -15.77 -8.10
N GLY A 326 16.05 -15.97 -8.03
CA GLY A 326 16.73 -16.70 -6.98
C GLY A 326 16.89 -15.90 -5.68
N GLU A 327 17.49 -16.55 -4.69
CA GLU A 327 17.85 -15.92 -3.42
C GLU A 327 18.83 -14.76 -3.65
N GLY A 328 18.56 -13.62 -3.02
CA GLY A 328 19.39 -12.41 -3.15
C GLY A 328 19.32 -11.68 -4.48
N GLU A 329 18.51 -12.11 -5.45
CA GLU A 329 18.44 -11.48 -6.77
C GLU A 329 17.43 -10.31 -6.81
N ASP A 330 17.77 -9.27 -7.59
CA ASP A 330 16.92 -8.10 -7.81
C ASP A 330 15.64 -8.46 -8.60
N GLY A 331 14.55 -7.73 -8.35
CA GLY A 331 13.32 -7.89 -9.12
C GLY A 331 12.10 -7.25 -8.47
N GLU A 332 10.91 -7.57 -8.97
CA GLU A 332 9.64 -7.12 -8.43
C GLU A 332 9.11 -8.06 -7.34
N ILE A 333 8.61 -7.48 -6.26
CA ILE A 333 7.98 -8.19 -5.16
C ILE A 333 6.59 -8.69 -5.59
N VAL A 334 6.34 -9.97 -5.36
CA VAL A 334 5.05 -10.63 -5.60
C VAL A 334 4.57 -11.28 -4.32
N TYR A 335 3.31 -11.03 -3.98
CA TYR A 335 2.72 -11.44 -2.72
C TYR A 335 1.59 -12.45 -2.90
N THR A 336 1.61 -13.51 -2.11
CA THR A 336 0.49 -14.45 -1.97
C THR A 336 0.10 -14.59 -0.51
N SER A 337 -1.16 -14.33 -0.22
CA SER A 337 -1.73 -14.54 1.11
C SER A 337 -2.01 -16.02 1.39
N LEU A 338 -1.74 -16.48 2.63
CA LEU A 338 -2.09 -17.84 3.07
C LEU A 338 -3.13 -17.82 4.19
N GLU A 339 -4.21 -18.58 3.99
CA GLU A 339 -5.26 -18.79 4.98
C GLU A 339 -5.98 -17.52 5.43
N TRP A 340 -6.20 -16.57 4.54
CA TRP A 340 -7.05 -15.42 4.82
C TRP A 340 -8.47 -15.68 4.32
N ARG A 341 -9.49 -15.02 4.89
CA ARG A 341 -10.91 -15.25 4.53
C ARG A 341 -11.55 -14.05 3.83
N GLY A 342 -11.07 -12.85 4.12
CA GLY A 342 -11.46 -11.62 3.45
C GLY A 342 -10.93 -11.58 2.02
N SER A 343 -10.53 -10.41 1.52
CA SER A 343 -10.03 -10.30 0.15
C SER A 343 -8.81 -11.20 -0.06
N VAL A 344 -8.90 -12.21 -0.92
CA VAL A 344 -7.80 -13.12 -1.21
C VAL A 344 -6.96 -12.57 -2.34
N LEU A 345 -5.65 -12.66 -2.18
CA LEU A 345 -4.69 -12.28 -3.22
C LEU A 345 -3.68 -13.40 -3.41
N LEU A 346 -3.56 -13.85 -4.66
CA LEU A 346 -2.63 -14.86 -5.14
C LEU A 346 -1.73 -14.22 -6.19
N ARG A 347 -0.41 -14.38 -6.02
CA ARG A 347 0.62 -13.80 -6.90
C ARG A 347 0.34 -12.36 -7.28
N PHE A 348 0.00 -11.55 -6.30
CA PHE A 348 -0.25 -10.13 -6.46
C PHE A 348 1.07 -9.40 -6.72
N ARG A 349 1.18 -8.77 -7.89
CA ARG A 349 2.30 -7.90 -8.26
C ARG A 349 2.16 -6.57 -7.53
N THR A 350 3.07 -6.28 -6.61
CA THR A 350 2.99 -5.05 -5.80
C THR A 350 3.36 -3.80 -6.60
N GLY A 351 4.12 -3.99 -7.68
CA GLY A 351 4.80 -2.91 -8.37
C GLY A 351 6.05 -2.41 -7.64
N ASP A 352 6.48 -3.04 -6.55
CA ASP A 352 7.66 -2.63 -5.79
C ASP A 352 8.88 -3.45 -6.25
N LEU A 353 9.97 -2.78 -6.59
CA LEU A 353 11.25 -3.35 -6.98
C LEU A 353 12.19 -3.39 -5.77
N VAL A 354 12.75 -4.57 -5.49
CA VAL A 354 13.70 -4.80 -4.41
C VAL A 354 15.10 -5.07 -4.98
N LYS A 355 16.11 -4.48 -4.34
CA LYS A 355 17.52 -4.84 -4.53
C LYS A 355 17.98 -5.83 -3.47
N GLU A 356 18.76 -6.83 -3.87
CA GLU A 356 19.20 -7.96 -3.03
C GLU A 356 18.07 -8.89 -2.55
N GLY A 357 16.90 -8.81 -3.18
CA GLY A 357 15.83 -9.80 -3.08
C GLY A 357 15.45 -10.26 -1.67
N ILE A 358 15.32 -11.58 -1.52
CA ILE A 358 15.01 -12.26 -0.24
C ILE A 358 16.22 -13.08 0.19
N ASP A 359 16.58 -12.98 1.47
CA ASP A 359 17.64 -13.74 2.14
C ASP A 359 17.00 -14.77 3.10
N PHE A 360 17.34 -16.05 2.94
CA PHE A 360 16.81 -17.15 3.75
C PHE A 360 17.77 -17.57 4.88
N SER A 361 18.95 -16.95 4.96
CA SER A 361 19.92 -17.20 6.02
C SER A 361 19.49 -16.57 7.36
N PRO A 362 19.90 -17.15 8.50
CA PRO A 362 19.64 -16.56 9.80
C PRO A 362 20.10 -15.11 9.89
N CYS A 363 19.29 -14.26 10.52
CA CYS A 363 19.58 -12.85 10.66
C CYS A 363 20.93 -12.63 11.37
N PRO A 364 21.88 -11.88 10.77
CA PRO A 364 23.19 -11.67 11.37
C PRO A 364 23.12 -10.81 12.64
N TYR A 365 22.04 -10.03 12.80
CA TYR A 365 21.85 -9.16 13.96
C TYR A 365 21.13 -9.85 15.11
N CYS A 366 20.01 -10.55 14.84
CA CYS A 366 19.17 -11.13 15.90
C CYS A 366 19.13 -12.66 15.95
N GLY A 367 19.73 -13.35 14.97
CA GLY A 367 19.83 -14.82 14.93
C GLY A 367 18.55 -15.58 14.54
N ARG A 368 17.43 -14.89 14.28
CA ARG A 368 16.18 -15.50 13.81
C ARG A 368 16.33 -16.13 12.43
N SER A 369 15.64 -17.23 12.17
CA SER A 369 15.80 -18.06 10.96
C SER A 369 14.69 -17.88 9.93
N VAL A 370 13.77 -16.95 10.14
CA VAL A 370 12.75 -16.57 9.14
C VAL A 370 13.39 -15.79 7.98
N PRO A 371 12.83 -15.91 6.76
CA PRO A 371 13.35 -15.18 5.61
C PRO A 371 13.20 -13.67 5.80
N ARG A 372 14.10 -12.92 5.16
CA ARG A 372 14.17 -11.46 5.23
C ARG A 372 14.11 -10.87 3.84
N LEU A 373 13.20 -9.94 3.61
CA LEU A 373 13.16 -9.13 2.39
C LEU A 373 14.15 -7.97 2.55
N ALA A 374 15.01 -7.74 1.56
CA ALA A 374 15.97 -6.64 1.61
C ALA A 374 15.29 -5.27 1.74
N SER A 375 15.99 -4.30 2.35
CA SER A 375 15.42 -3.00 2.71
C SER A 375 15.38 -1.99 1.56
N GLU A 376 16.17 -2.21 0.52
CA GLU A 376 16.24 -1.31 -0.64
C GLU A 376 15.09 -1.59 -1.61
N ILE A 377 13.97 -0.91 -1.37
CA ILE A 377 12.74 -1.04 -2.15
C ILE A 377 12.39 0.30 -2.81
N THR A 378 11.99 0.27 -4.08
CA THR A 378 11.51 1.41 -4.89
C THR A 378 10.23 1.02 -5.63
N ARG A 379 9.37 1.94 -6.07
CA ARG A 379 8.20 1.56 -6.89
C ARG A 379 8.46 1.67 -8.37
N SER A 380 8.01 0.68 -9.14
CA SER A 380 7.90 0.73 -10.60
C SER A 380 7.04 1.88 -11.12
N SER A 381 6.05 2.36 -10.36
CA SER A 381 5.33 3.58 -10.70
C SER A 381 6.21 4.81 -10.54
N ASP A 382 7.12 4.84 -9.57
CA ASP A 382 8.10 5.92 -9.45
C ASP A 382 9.11 5.81 -10.63
N HIS A 383 9.34 4.58 -11.14
CA HIS A 383 10.04 4.34 -12.41
C HIS A 383 9.21 4.64 -13.67
N LYS A 384 7.86 4.76 -13.62
CA LYS A 384 6.97 4.98 -14.79
C LYS A 384 6.42 6.40 -14.87
N GLU A 385 6.03 7.01 -13.75
CA GLU A 385 5.74 8.46 -13.66
C GLU A 385 7.02 9.26 -13.97
N PHE A 386 8.18 8.70 -13.63
CA PHE A 386 9.47 9.34 -13.85
C PHE A 386 10.45 8.38 -14.55
N GLU A 387 9.94 7.56 -15.47
CA GLU A 387 10.77 6.90 -16.47
C GLU A 387 11.45 8.01 -17.21
N LEU A 388 12.73 8.22 -16.90
CA LEU A 388 13.68 9.04 -17.65
C LEU A 388 12.95 10.17 -18.39
N THR A 389 12.42 11.14 -17.64
CA THR A 389 11.74 12.25 -18.32
C THR A 389 12.77 12.85 -19.26
N LYS A 390 12.43 12.94 -20.55
CA LYS A 390 13.30 13.53 -21.57
C LYS A 390 13.42 15.02 -21.30
N LEU A 391 14.16 15.37 -20.26
CA LEU A 391 14.44 16.74 -19.87
C LEU A 391 15.53 17.23 -20.81
N LYS A 392 15.14 18.06 -21.78
CA LYS A 392 16.04 18.57 -22.82
C LYS A 392 16.74 17.46 -23.64
N GLY A 393 16.07 16.30 -23.80
CA GLY A 393 16.58 15.17 -24.59
C GLY A 393 17.46 14.17 -23.82
N THR A 394 17.75 14.42 -22.54
CA THR A 394 18.47 13.48 -21.66
C THR A 394 17.49 12.71 -20.78
N LEU A 395 17.80 11.44 -20.56
CA LEU A 395 17.04 10.52 -19.72
C LEU A 395 17.50 10.71 -18.26
N VAL A 396 16.65 11.25 -17.38
CA VAL A 396 17.02 11.58 -15.98
C VAL A 396 16.28 10.68 -14.99
N ASP A 397 17.02 9.99 -14.11
CA ASP A 397 16.43 9.25 -12.98
C ASP A 397 16.14 10.20 -11.80
N LEU A 398 14.89 10.64 -11.70
CA LEU A 398 14.45 11.50 -10.62
C LEU A 398 14.36 10.78 -9.26
N ASN A 399 14.39 9.44 -9.23
CA ASN A 399 14.38 8.68 -7.98
C ASN A 399 15.68 8.86 -7.19
N ALA A 400 16.78 9.20 -7.87
CA ALA A 400 18.05 9.54 -7.23
C ALA A 400 17.96 10.81 -6.37
N TYR A 401 17.05 11.74 -6.66
CA TYR A 401 16.91 13.00 -5.92
C TYR A 401 16.47 12.76 -4.47
N TYR A 402 15.61 11.77 -4.23
CA TYR A 402 15.04 11.54 -2.90
C TYR A 402 16.09 11.25 -1.83
N PRO A 403 16.96 10.22 -1.97
CA PRO A 403 18.00 9.96 -0.97
C PRO A 403 19.02 11.11 -0.85
N LEU A 404 19.35 11.78 -1.96
CA LEU A 404 20.32 12.88 -1.97
C LEU A 404 19.83 14.10 -1.20
N LEU A 405 18.60 14.53 -1.47
CA LEU A 405 18.04 15.75 -0.88
C LEU A 405 17.57 15.52 0.55
N SER A 406 16.93 14.38 0.85
CA SER A 406 16.49 14.06 2.22
C SER A 406 17.67 13.83 3.18
N GLY A 407 18.81 13.38 2.65
CA GLY A 407 20.05 13.22 3.42
C GLY A 407 20.92 14.48 3.52
N HIS A 408 20.60 15.57 2.82
CA HIS A 408 21.48 16.74 2.77
C HIS A 408 21.40 17.59 4.06
N LYS A 409 22.52 17.72 4.79
CA LYS A 409 22.60 18.43 6.09
C LYS A 409 22.16 19.91 6.03
N ASP A 410 22.40 20.57 4.89
CA ASP A 410 22.12 22.00 4.73
C ASP A 410 20.69 22.30 4.23
N ILE A 411 19.86 21.26 4.06
CA ILE A 411 18.45 21.37 3.67
C ILE A 411 17.58 21.00 4.86
N LEU A 412 16.63 21.85 5.25
CA LEU A 412 15.58 21.47 6.21
C LEU A 412 14.43 20.73 5.56
N GLU A 413 14.05 21.14 4.35
CA GLU A 413 12.96 20.51 3.61
C GLU A 413 13.06 20.79 2.11
N TRP A 414 12.51 19.90 1.27
CA TRP A 414 12.53 20.03 -0.17
C TRP A 414 11.28 19.46 -0.87
N GLN A 415 10.98 19.97 -2.05
CA GLN A 415 9.99 19.43 -3.00
C GLN A 415 10.53 19.63 -4.42
N LEU A 416 10.36 18.63 -5.29
CA LEU A 416 10.68 18.72 -6.71
C LEU A 416 9.39 18.94 -7.51
N GLU A 417 9.38 20.00 -8.31
CA GLU A 417 8.31 20.31 -9.26
C GLU A 417 8.88 20.20 -10.68
N ILE A 418 8.21 19.44 -11.54
CA ILE A 418 8.45 19.40 -12.98
C ILE A 418 7.35 20.22 -13.64
N ARG A 419 7.71 21.14 -14.52
CA ARG A 419 6.75 21.95 -15.27
C ARG A 419 7.28 22.24 -16.67
N LYS A 420 6.43 22.82 -17.51
CA LYS A 420 6.84 23.45 -18.75
C LYS A 420 7.26 24.89 -18.50
N HIS A 421 8.31 25.35 -19.17
CA HIS A 421 8.62 26.77 -19.21
C HIS A 421 7.40 27.53 -19.78
N ASN A 422 6.99 28.61 -19.10
CA ASN A 422 5.74 29.36 -19.38
C ASN A 422 4.44 28.54 -19.37
N ASP A 423 4.43 27.32 -18.79
CA ASP A 423 3.28 26.40 -18.82
C ASP A 423 2.80 26.04 -20.24
N ASP A 424 3.68 26.19 -21.24
CA ASP A 424 3.40 25.83 -22.63
C ASP A 424 3.75 24.36 -22.89
N PRO A 425 2.78 23.50 -23.29
CA PRO A 425 3.01 22.08 -23.59
C PRO A 425 4.16 21.80 -24.57
N PHE A 426 4.53 22.77 -25.40
CA PHE A 426 5.57 22.64 -26.43
C PHE A 426 6.92 23.24 -26.03
N ASP A 427 7.01 23.94 -24.90
CA ASP A 427 8.25 24.56 -24.43
C ASP A 427 9.13 23.55 -23.66
N LEU A 428 10.32 23.98 -23.24
CA LEU A 428 11.30 23.18 -22.52
C LEU A 428 10.79 22.80 -21.13
N ASP A 429 11.10 21.58 -20.70
CA ASP A 429 10.84 21.17 -19.33
C ASP A 429 11.77 21.90 -18.35
N GLU A 430 11.21 22.31 -17.21
CA GLU A 430 11.94 22.87 -16.08
C GLU A 430 11.85 21.95 -14.87
N ILE A 431 13.00 21.71 -14.24
CA ILE A 431 13.05 21.16 -12.89
C ILE A 431 13.15 22.34 -11.93
N VAL A 432 12.11 22.55 -11.14
CA VAL A 432 12.08 23.53 -10.07
C VAL A 432 12.27 22.80 -8.74
N LEU A 433 13.44 23.00 -8.13
CA LEU A 433 13.73 22.47 -6.81
C LEU A 433 13.37 23.50 -5.75
N HIS A 434 12.33 23.21 -4.99
CA HIS A 434 11.91 24.01 -3.84
C HIS A 434 12.66 23.56 -2.60
N VAL A 435 13.33 24.49 -1.91
CA VAL A 435 14.21 24.15 -0.77
C VAL A 435 13.99 25.12 0.38
N THR A 436 14.00 24.60 1.60
CA THR A 436 14.22 25.41 2.81
C THR A 436 15.64 25.14 3.32
N PRO A 437 16.52 26.16 3.37
CA PRO A 437 17.89 26.00 3.86
C PRO A 437 17.92 25.83 5.39
N SER A 438 18.91 25.11 5.89
CA SER A 438 19.27 25.10 7.32
C SER A 438 19.71 26.50 7.79
N GLU A 439 19.56 26.77 9.10
CA GLU A 439 19.90 28.07 9.68
C GLU A 439 21.38 28.42 9.44
N GLY A 440 21.64 29.69 9.13
CA GLY A 440 23.00 30.19 8.89
C GLY A 440 23.60 29.82 7.52
N ILE A 441 22.91 29.02 6.71
CA ILE A 441 23.40 28.64 5.38
C ILE A 441 23.09 29.74 4.36
N SER A 442 24.13 30.14 3.62
CA SER A 442 24.00 31.09 2.50
C SER A 442 23.23 30.44 1.35
N LYS A 443 22.14 31.09 0.92
CA LYS A 443 21.34 30.67 -0.25
C LYS A 443 22.19 30.46 -1.49
N LYS A 444 23.16 31.35 -1.74
CA LYS A 444 24.07 31.27 -2.89
C LYS A 444 25.02 30.07 -2.81
N TYR A 445 25.49 29.74 -1.60
CA TYR A 445 26.30 28.54 -1.39
C TYR A 445 25.46 27.29 -1.66
N LEU A 446 24.28 27.21 -1.04
CA LEU A 446 23.41 26.04 -1.16
C LEU A 446 22.91 25.84 -2.59
N GLU A 447 22.58 26.92 -3.31
CA GLU A 447 22.19 26.85 -4.72
C GLU A 447 23.29 26.21 -5.58
N LYS A 448 24.55 26.60 -5.35
CA LYS A 448 25.69 26.01 -6.05
C LYS A 448 25.93 24.57 -5.64
N GLU A 449 25.94 24.28 -4.35
CA GLU A 449 26.16 22.94 -3.82
C GLU A 449 25.13 21.94 -4.36
N LEU A 450 23.84 22.30 -4.32
CA LEU A 450 22.77 21.42 -4.81
C LEU A 450 22.80 21.26 -6.32
N SER A 451 23.13 22.32 -7.05
CA SER A 451 23.31 22.22 -8.50
C SER A 451 24.47 21.29 -8.85
N ASP A 452 25.62 21.45 -8.20
CA ASP A 452 26.81 20.63 -8.43
C ASP A 452 26.58 19.17 -8.00
N LEU A 453 25.93 18.95 -6.86
CA LEU A 453 25.56 17.62 -6.35
C LEU A 453 24.63 16.89 -7.31
N LEU A 454 23.50 17.51 -7.67
CA LEU A 454 22.51 16.87 -8.54
C LEU A 454 23.08 16.67 -9.94
N GLN A 455 23.80 17.65 -10.49
CA GLN A 455 24.49 17.49 -11.78
C GLN A 455 25.47 16.32 -11.78
N ARG A 456 26.20 16.09 -10.67
CA ARG A 456 27.17 15.00 -10.56
C ARG A 456 26.49 13.63 -10.44
N GLU A 457 25.42 13.53 -9.68
CA GLU A 457 24.78 12.24 -9.36
C GLU A 457 23.68 11.86 -10.36
N THR A 458 23.05 12.83 -11.04
CA THR A 458 21.88 12.61 -11.92
C THR A 458 22.08 13.12 -13.34
N GLU A 459 23.27 13.65 -13.66
CA GLU A 459 23.63 14.30 -14.93
C GLU A 459 22.79 15.54 -15.29
N VAL A 460 21.87 15.97 -14.42
CA VAL A 460 20.99 17.11 -14.66
C VAL A 460 20.87 17.98 -13.41
N ALA A 461 21.36 19.22 -13.50
CA ALA A 461 21.09 20.25 -12.51
C ALA A 461 19.60 20.70 -12.57
N PRO A 462 19.00 21.06 -11.43
CA PRO A 462 17.71 21.73 -11.44
C PRO A 462 17.79 23.03 -12.24
N THR A 463 16.79 23.32 -13.08
CA THR A 463 16.71 24.57 -13.85
C THR A 463 16.63 25.77 -12.93
N LYS A 464 15.94 25.61 -11.81
CA LYS A 464 15.72 26.69 -10.84
C LYS A 464 15.68 26.12 -9.43
N ILE A 465 16.34 26.80 -8.50
CA ILE A 465 16.21 26.53 -7.06
C ILE A 465 15.45 27.68 -6.42
N VAL A 466 14.32 27.37 -5.79
CA VAL A 466 13.44 28.35 -5.15
C VAL A 466 13.47 28.15 -3.64
N PHE A 467 13.95 29.18 -2.94
CA PHE A 467 14.04 29.14 -1.49
C PHE A 467 12.73 29.58 -0.83
N HIS A 468 12.18 28.71 0.01
CA HIS A 468 10.97 28.97 0.80
C HIS A 468 11.26 29.06 2.29
N THR A 469 10.38 29.74 3.02
CA THR A 469 10.28 29.55 4.46
C THR A 469 9.78 28.14 4.75
N LEU A 470 10.17 27.58 5.90
CA LEU A 470 9.78 26.23 6.29
C LEU A 470 8.26 26.04 6.27
N THR A 471 7.52 26.98 6.87
CA THR A 471 6.06 26.96 6.92
C THR A 471 5.43 26.85 5.53
N LYS A 472 5.94 27.64 4.57
CA LYS A 472 5.41 27.63 3.20
C LYS A 472 5.70 26.31 2.48
N LEU A 473 6.86 25.71 2.72
CA LEU A 473 7.21 24.45 2.07
C LEU A 473 6.47 23.25 2.69
N LEU A 474 6.26 23.23 4.00
CA LEU A 474 5.43 22.22 4.68
C LEU A 474 3.97 22.25 4.18
N GLN A 475 3.41 23.44 3.95
CA GLN A 475 2.10 23.60 3.33
C GLN A 475 2.06 23.04 1.91
N ARG A 476 3.08 23.33 1.09
CA ARG A 476 3.19 22.77 -0.28
C ARG A 476 3.29 21.25 -0.30
N LEU A 477 3.94 20.66 0.70
CA LEU A 477 4.03 19.20 0.83
C LEU A 477 2.73 18.56 1.32
N GLY A 478 1.84 19.34 1.93
CA GLY A 478 0.59 18.85 2.50
C GLY A 478 0.76 18.08 3.81
N LEU A 479 1.89 18.22 4.51
CA LEU A 479 2.23 17.42 5.71
C LEU A 479 1.20 17.49 6.85
N GLU A 480 0.44 18.58 6.96
CA GLU A 480 -0.59 18.78 7.99
C GLU A 480 -2.03 18.67 7.44
N THR A 481 -2.20 18.74 6.12
CA THR A 481 -3.52 18.82 5.46
C THR A 481 -3.89 17.54 4.70
N GLU A 482 -2.90 16.79 4.22
CA GLU A 482 -3.04 15.63 3.35
C GLU A 482 -2.58 14.34 4.07
N GLY A 483 -3.01 13.17 3.59
CA GLY A 483 -2.66 11.87 4.19
C GLY A 483 -1.26 11.33 3.85
N LEU A 484 -0.63 11.87 2.79
CA LEU A 484 0.72 11.56 2.32
C LEU A 484 1.37 12.82 1.75
N GLU A 485 2.67 12.97 1.94
CA GLU A 485 3.41 14.13 1.44
C GLU A 485 3.61 14.12 -0.09
N LYS A 486 3.57 15.30 -0.72
CA LYS A 486 3.77 15.48 -2.17
C LYS A 486 5.19 15.94 -2.50
N ARG A 487 6.18 15.04 -2.41
CA ARG A 487 7.60 15.36 -2.66
C ARG A 487 7.96 15.62 -4.12
N PHE A 488 7.29 14.90 -5.01
CA PHE A 488 7.39 15.04 -6.45
C PHE A 488 6.05 15.47 -7.00
N VAL A 489 6.05 16.56 -7.75
CA VAL A 489 4.87 17.15 -8.41
C VAL A 489 5.22 17.31 -9.89
N ASP A 490 4.38 16.79 -10.77
CA ASP A 490 4.46 17.03 -12.21
C ASP A 490 3.27 17.89 -12.63
N GLU A 491 3.54 19.14 -12.98
CA GLU A 491 2.54 20.12 -13.43
C GLU A 491 2.59 20.34 -14.95
N ARG A 492 3.26 19.46 -15.71
CA ARG A 492 3.28 19.59 -17.17
C ARG A 492 1.87 19.39 -17.73
N PRO A 493 1.38 20.30 -18.60
CA PRO A 493 0.09 20.12 -19.23
C PRO A 493 0.11 18.90 -20.17
N PRO A 494 -1.02 18.17 -20.30
CA PRO A 494 -1.13 17.09 -21.25
C PRO A 494 -0.94 17.61 -22.67
N ILE A 495 -0.19 16.88 -23.51
CA ILE A 495 -0.02 17.22 -24.91
C ILE A 495 -1.38 17.07 -25.60
N PRO A 496 -1.90 18.09 -26.31
CA PRO A 496 -3.14 17.96 -27.05
C PRO A 496 -3.00 16.82 -28.07
N GLU A 497 -3.88 15.81 -27.99
CA GLU A 497 -3.93 14.77 -29.01
C GLU A 497 -4.19 15.43 -30.37
N ALA A 498 -3.30 15.20 -31.34
CA ALA A 498 -3.51 15.64 -32.70
C ALA A 498 -4.74 14.89 -33.25
N LYS A 499 -5.88 15.57 -33.32
CA LYS A 499 -6.98 15.14 -34.17
C LYS A 499 -6.43 15.07 -35.59
N ILE A 500 -6.17 13.86 -36.07
CA ILE A 500 -5.94 13.61 -37.49
C ILE A 500 -7.29 13.90 -38.16
N VAL A 501 -7.48 15.14 -38.60
CA VAL A 501 -8.53 15.48 -39.55
C VAL A 501 -8.05 14.92 -40.88
N VAL A 502 -8.60 13.78 -41.27
CA VAL A 502 -8.46 13.31 -42.65
C VAL A 502 -9.37 14.23 -43.47
N GLU A 503 -8.77 15.25 -44.10
CA GLU A 503 -9.45 15.99 -45.16
C GLU A 503 -9.60 15.04 -46.35
N GLU A 504 -10.83 14.63 -46.63
CA GLU A 504 -11.19 13.99 -47.90
C GLU A 504 -11.04 15.03 -49.02
N THR A 505 -9.85 15.10 -49.62
CA THR A 505 -9.68 15.74 -50.93
C THR A 505 -10.37 14.88 -51.98
N GLU A 506 -11.53 15.33 -52.46
CA GLU A 506 -12.15 14.86 -53.70
C GLU A 506 -11.15 15.09 -54.85
N VAL A 507 -10.62 13.99 -55.40
CA VAL A 507 -9.82 14.01 -56.62
C VAL A 507 -10.77 13.75 -57.80
N GLU A 508 -11.04 14.80 -58.57
CA GLU A 508 -11.65 14.70 -59.90
C GLU A 508 -10.81 13.81 -60.81
N THR A 509 -11.36 12.65 -61.18
CA THR A 509 -10.77 11.75 -62.18
C THR A 509 -10.95 12.33 -63.58
N THR A 510 -9.84 12.68 -64.22
CA THR A 510 -9.74 12.80 -65.68
C THR A 510 -8.88 11.63 -66.19
N GLU A 511 -9.47 10.76 -67.01
CA GLU A 511 -8.74 9.78 -67.83
C GLU A 511 -7.96 10.56 -68.92
N PRO A 512 -6.75 10.10 -69.33
CA PRO A 512 -6.71 9.06 -70.37
C PRO A 512 -5.47 8.12 -70.41
N GLU A 513 -5.73 7.03 -71.15
CA GLU A 513 -4.87 6.30 -72.09
C GLU A 513 -3.82 5.27 -71.63
N GLU A 514 -3.97 4.12 -72.30
CA GLU A 514 -3.31 2.82 -72.19
C GLU A 514 -1.82 2.85 -72.61
N THR A 515 -1.02 1.97 -72.00
CA THR A 515 -0.03 1.15 -72.75
C THR A 515 0.53 0.02 -71.86
N GLU A 516 0.09 -1.19 -72.21
CA GLU A 516 0.87 -2.43 -72.44
C GLU A 516 1.91 -3.01 -71.44
N GLU A 517 1.79 -4.34 -71.33
CA GLU A 517 2.77 -5.38 -70.96
C GLU A 517 2.86 -5.91 -69.50
N THR A 518 2.03 -6.93 -69.25
CA THR A 518 2.23 -8.14 -68.42
C THR A 518 3.50 -8.94 -68.81
N PRO A 519 4.04 -9.93 -68.03
CA PRO A 519 3.27 -10.96 -67.33
C PRO A 519 3.79 -11.60 -66.01
N GLU A 520 2.80 -12.18 -65.31
CA GLU A 520 2.77 -13.48 -64.63
C GLU A 520 3.75 -13.85 -63.49
N ARG A 521 3.16 -14.13 -62.32
CA ARG A 521 3.19 -15.51 -61.80
C ARG A 521 2.00 -15.86 -60.89
N GLU A 522 1.42 -17.00 -61.23
CA GLU A 522 0.24 -17.70 -60.72
C GLU A 522 0.34 -18.19 -59.25
N ILE A 523 -0.71 -18.02 -58.44
CA ILE A 523 -1.82 -18.96 -58.07
C ILE A 523 -1.47 -20.02 -57.01
N GLN A 524 -2.22 -19.98 -55.90
CA GLN A 524 -3.02 -21.07 -55.29
C GLN A 524 -3.91 -20.42 -54.19
N THR A 525 -5.22 -20.14 -54.38
CA THR A 525 -6.45 -20.99 -54.24
C THR A 525 -6.42 -21.89 -53.00
N GLU A 526 -7.40 -21.93 -52.08
CA GLU A 526 -8.87 -22.16 -52.16
C GLU A 526 -9.51 -21.66 -50.82
N THR A 527 -10.57 -20.81 -50.75
CA THR A 527 -12.04 -20.98 -50.95
C THR A 527 -12.82 -21.90 -49.99
N ALA A 528 -13.75 -21.29 -49.23
CA ALA A 528 -15.19 -21.62 -49.03
C ALA A 528 -15.69 -20.76 -47.83
N GLY A 529 -16.65 -19.83 -47.92
CA GLY A 529 -18.06 -19.94 -48.36
C GLY A 529 -18.89 -20.60 -47.25
N GLU A 530 -20.06 -20.16 -46.78
CA GLU A 530 -21.05 -19.12 -47.06
C GLU A 530 -21.95 -19.02 -45.80
N GLU A 531 -22.56 -17.86 -45.54
CA GLU A 531 -24.01 -17.68 -45.26
C GLU A 531 -24.28 -16.30 -44.64
N GLU A 532 -24.64 -15.35 -45.50
CA GLU A 532 -25.50 -14.20 -45.18
C GLU A 532 -26.97 -14.65 -45.29
N SER A 533 -27.79 -14.34 -44.30
CA SER A 533 -29.08 -13.61 -44.49
C SER A 533 -29.92 -13.66 -43.21
N GLU A 534 -30.16 -12.50 -42.60
CA GLU A 534 -31.48 -12.06 -42.06
C GLU A 534 -31.30 -10.80 -41.21
N ALA A 535 -31.38 -9.63 -41.86
CA ALA A 535 -31.50 -8.35 -41.19
C ALA A 535 -32.34 -7.39 -42.04
N LYS A 536 -33.67 -7.48 -41.89
CA LYS A 536 -34.62 -6.37 -42.12
C LYS A 536 -36.04 -6.79 -41.75
N ALA A 537 -36.52 -6.33 -40.59
CA ALA A 537 -37.87 -5.79 -40.37
C ALA A 537 -38.14 -5.72 -38.85
N GLU A 538 -38.09 -4.53 -38.26
CA GLU A 538 -39.23 -3.89 -37.58
C GLU A 538 -38.73 -2.61 -36.89
N LEU A 539 -39.07 -1.50 -37.56
CA LEU A 539 -39.06 -0.12 -37.08
C LEU A 539 -40.51 0.19 -36.73
N GLU A 540 -40.81 0.53 -35.47
CA GLU A 540 -41.80 1.56 -35.08
C GLU A 540 -41.96 1.63 -33.54
N ALA A 541 -42.29 2.85 -33.07
CA ALA A 541 -42.55 3.29 -31.68
C ALA A 541 -41.28 3.70 -30.90
N VAL A 542 -41.09 4.93 -30.41
CA VAL A 542 -42.02 6.01 -30.01
C VAL A 542 -41.29 7.36 -30.11
N GLU A 543 -41.86 8.31 -30.87
CA GLU A 543 -41.73 9.74 -30.58
C GLU A 543 -42.73 10.08 -29.47
N ASP A 544 -42.32 10.82 -28.43
CA ASP A 544 -43.03 12.07 -28.08
C ASP A 544 -42.39 12.87 -26.92
N VAL A 545 -42.18 14.15 -27.24
CA VAL A 545 -42.21 15.36 -26.40
C VAL A 545 -40.94 15.78 -25.63
N GLU A 546 -40.21 16.68 -26.29
CA GLU A 546 -39.45 17.78 -25.68
C GLU A 546 -40.34 18.93 -25.19
N ASN A 547 -39.76 19.68 -24.25
CA ASN A 547 -39.99 21.08 -23.81
C ASN A 547 -40.77 21.30 -22.51
N ILE A 548 -40.08 21.92 -21.53
CA ILE A 548 -40.33 23.31 -21.07
C ILE A 548 -39.14 23.79 -20.21
N GLU A 549 -38.50 24.84 -20.72
CA GLU A 549 -37.97 26.07 -20.14
C GLU A 549 -37.18 26.14 -18.81
N SER A 550 -36.15 26.98 -18.91
CA SER A 550 -35.19 27.50 -17.95
C SER A 550 -35.78 28.46 -16.90
N GLU A 551 -35.36 28.32 -15.63
CA GLU A 551 -35.20 29.43 -14.68
C GLU A 551 -33.98 29.19 -13.76
N GLY A 552 -33.33 30.29 -13.35
CA GLY A 552 -31.96 30.35 -12.80
C GLY A 552 -31.77 29.98 -11.32
N PRO A 553 -30.60 30.28 -10.73
CA PRO A 553 -30.16 29.69 -9.48
C PRO A 553 -30.75 30.42 -8.26
N VAL A 554 -31.43 29.67 -7.40
CA VAL A 554 -31.89 30.17 -6.09
C VAL A 554 -30.75 30.02 -5.08
N GLN A 555 -30.25 31.18 -4.61
CA GLN A 555 -29.47 31.30 -3.40
C GLN A 555 -30.32 30.88 -2.20
N THR A 556 -29.81 29.99 -1.35
CA THR A 556 -30.41 29.70 -0.04
C THR A 556 -29.64 30.46 1.03
N GLU A 557 -30.28 31.50 1.56
CA GLU A 557 -29.89 32.20 2.77
C GLU A 557 -30.12 31.27 3.98
N LEU A 558 -29.10 31.17 4.84
CA LEU A 558 -29.21 30.58 6.18
C LEU A 558 -29.74 31.65 7.12
N GLU A 559 -31.04 31.61 7.41
CA GLU A 559 -31.60 32.32 8.56
C GLU A 559 -31.49 31.46 9.82
N SER A 560 -30.97 32.11 10.86
CA SER A 560 -30.86 31.64 12.23
C SER A 560 -32.23 31.56 12.91
N GLU A 561 -32.57 30.42 13.48
CA GLU A 561 -33.63 30.32 14.48
C GLU A 561 -33.14 29.71 15.79
N ASP A 562 -33.75 30.26 16.85
CA ASP A 562 -33.36 30.30 18.24
C ASP A 562 -33.21 28.95 18.95
N ALA A 563 -32.28 28.97 19.90
CA ALA A 563 -32.14 28.01 20.98
C ALA A 563 -33.24 28.19 22.04
N SER A 564 -34.05 27.16 22.27
CA SER A 564 -34.57 26.85 23.60
C SER A 564 -35.22 25.46 23.63
N GLU A 565 -35.07 24.78 24.77
CA GLU A 565 -35.67 23.48 25.15
C GLU A 565 -34.86 22.20 24.83
N LEU A 566 -33.86 21.94 25.67
CA LEU A 566 -33.35 20.60 25.95
C LEU A 566 -34.18 19.97 27.10
N PRO A 567 -34.57 18.69 27.04
CA PRO A 567 -35.19 18.00 28.17
C PRO A 567 -34.14 17.59 29.23
N GLU A 568 -34.49 17.74 30.51
CA GLU A 568 -33.63 17.45 31.67
C GLU A 568 -33.20 15.97 31.78
N PRO A 569 -32.00 15.68 32.32
CA PRO A 569 -31.55 14.32 32.56
C PRO A 569 -32.22 13.74 33.82
N GLY A 570 -32.93 12.62 33.65
CA GLY A 570 -33.57 11.88 34.75
C GLY A 570 -32.57 11.30 35.75
N GLU A 571 -32.94 11.35 37.03
CA GLU A 571 -32.15 10.89 38.18
C GLU A 571 -31.75 9.39 38.10
N PRO A 572 -30.55 9.02 38.61
CA PRO A 572 -30.12 7.63 38.66
C PRO A 572 -30.88 6.84 39.75
N ARG A 573 -31.44 5.68 39.37
CA ARG A 573 -32.03 4.72 40.30
C ARG A 573 -30.93 4.07 41.17
N PRO A 574 -31.20 3.83 42.47
CA PRO A 574 -30.23 3.21 43.37
C PRO A 574 -30.02 1.72 43.03
N ILE A 575 -28.76 1.30 43.07
CA ILE A 575 -28.33 -0.09 42.96
C ILE A 575 -28.62 -0.77 44.30
N ASP A 576 -29.52 -1.75 44.28
CA ASP A 576 -29.78 -2.66 45.40
C ASP A 576 -28.57 -3.57 45.59
N THR A 577 -28.00 -3.56 46.78
CA THR A 577 -26.91 -4.44 47.22
C THR A 577 -27.47 -5.33 48.31
N SER A 578 -28.06 -6.45 47.91
CA SER A 578 -28.43 -7.52 48.83
C SER A 578 -28.20 -8.89 48.20
N ASP A 579 -27.38 -9.67 48.92
CA ASP A 579 -27.24 -11.13 48.95
C ASP A 579 -27.15 -11.93 47.65
N ASP A 580 -25.96 -12.50 47.42
CA ASP A 580 -25.84 -13.93 47.13
C ASP A 580 -24.40 -14.41 47.45
N THR A 581 -24.20 -14.79 48.71
CA THR A 581 -23.08 -15.67 49.12
C THR A 581 -23.67 -16.90 49.81
N LYS A 582 -23.69 -18.02 49.08
CA LYS A 582 -23.96 -19.43 49.44
C LYS A 582 -24.35 -20.11 48.12
N ASP A 583 -23.79 -21.21 47.64
CA ASP A 583 -23.10 -22.35 48.21
C ASP A 583 -22.19 -22.92 47.13
N LEU A 584 -21.06 -23.56 47.50
CA LEU A 584 -20.50 -24.76 46.86
C LEU A 584 -19.28 -25.21 47.69
N GLU A 585 -19.53 -26.19 48.57
CA GLU A 585 -18.54 -27.17 49.02
C GLU A 585 -18.18 -28.14 47.87
#